data_AF-A0A7V6YEC2-F1
#
_entry.id   AF-A0A7V6YEC2-F1
#
_cell.length_a   1.000
_cell.length_b   1.000
_cell.length_c   1.000
_cell.angle_alpha   90.00
_cell.angle_beta   90.00
_cell.angle_gamma   90.00
#
_symmetry.space_group_name_H-M   'P 1'
#
loop_
_entity.id
_entity.type
_entity.pdbx_description
1 polymer ?
#
loop_
_entity_poly.entity_id
_entity_poly.type
_entity_poly.pdbx_seq_one_letter_code
_entity_poly.pdbx_strand_id
1 'polypeptide(L)'
;MINRATSYLHYQDKMDLLRLLEDEVLAGIENILQPVTREYVEGCRREGIPFPHIVELLSYVQANAGFFILMVRYNTDSSFFKRVGAHIYHRIFQVIFPELKSKALFSGCAKNMMVAVVGSIVNQWLTAGMQESKEEIAMLMTRMALALPAGFQAGVQ
;
A
#
# COMPACT_ATOMS: atom_id res chain seq x y z
N MET A 1 14.44 11.94 -40.91
CA MET A 1 13.17 12.26 -40.21
C MET A 1 12.63 10.97 -39.61
N ILE A 2 12.56 10.88 -38.28
CA ILE A 2 11.91 9.73 -37.61
C ILE A 2 10.41 9.90 -37.82
N ASN A 3 9.79 8.95 -38.53
CA ASN A 3 8.36 8.98 -38.82
C ASN A 3 7.59 8.76 -37.50
N ARG A 4 6.69 9.69 -37.14
CA ARG A 4 5.90 9.61 -35.89
C ARG A 4 5.08 8.32 -35.80
N ALA A 5 4.69 7.73 -36.93
CA ALA A 5 3.93 6.48 -36.99
C ALA A 5 4.67 5.28 -36.37
N THR A 6 5.99 5.16 -36.55
CA THR A 6 6.79 4.06 -35.95
C THR A 6 7.15 4.34 -34.49
N SER A 7 7.16 5.61 -34.07
CA SER A 7 7.37 5.97 -32.66
C SER A 7 6.17 5.62 -31.76
N TYR A 8 4.93 5.70 -32.28
CA TYR A 8 3.72 5.33 -31.53
C TYR A 8 3.58 3.82 -31.32
N LEU A 9 3.97 2.99 -32.29
CA LEU A 9 3.96 1.53 -32.15
C LEU A 9 4.85 1.07 -30.97
N HIS A 10 6.03 1.67 -30.83
CA HIS A 10 6.94 1.41 -29.72
C HIS A 10 6.49 2.02 -28.39
N TYR A 11 5.67 3.07 -28.41
CA TYR A 11 5.08 3.65 -27.19
C TYR A 11 3.93 2.81 -26.66
N GLN A 12 3.10 2.21 -27.54
CA GLN A 12 2.09 1.24 -27.14
C GLN A 12 2.71 0.03 -26.46
N ASP A 13 3.73 -0.58 -27.08
CA ASP A 13 4.46 -1.74 -26.54
C ASP A 13 5.06 -1.47 -25.15
N LYS A 14 5.68 -0.30 -24.94
CA LYS A 14 6.22 0.11 -23.63
C LYS A 14 5.14 0.35 -22.57
N MET A 15 4.01 0.94 -22.94
CA MET A 15 2.90 1.18 -22.01
C MET A 15 2.18 -0.13 -21.67
N ASP A 16 2.08 -1.06 -22.60
CA ASP A 16 1.51 -2.39 -22.39
C ASP A 16 2.43 -3.23 -21.49
N LEU A 17 3.75 -3.16 -21.69
CA LEU A 17 4.73 -3.79 -20.78
C LEU A 17 4.65 -3.22 -19.36
N LEU A 18 4.52 -1.89 -19.22
CA LEU A 18 4.34 -1.26 -17.91
C LEU A 18 3.07 -1.75 -17.23
N ARG A 19 1.95 -1.86 -17.95
CA ARG A 19 0.69 -2.39 -17.40
C ARG A 19 0.81 -3.83 -16.95
N LEU A 20 1.47 -4.69 -17.74
CA LEU A 20 1.72 -6.08 -17.35
C LEU A 20 2.53 -6.17 -16.05
N LEU A 21 3.57 -5.34 -15.91
CA LEU A 21 4.37 -5.26 -14.69
C LEU A 21 3.54 -4.73 -13.50
N GLU A 22 2.72 -3.70 -13.71
CA GLU A 22 1.80 -3.20 -12.69
C GLU A 22 0.83 -4.30 -12.20
N ASP A 23 0.27 -5.09 -13.12
CA ASP A 23 -0.66 -6.17 -12.82
C ASP A 23 0.02 -7.33 -12.09
N GLU A 24 1.25 -7.70 -12.48
CA GLU A 24 2.05 -8.71 -11.80
C GLU A 24 2.40 -8.30 -10.36
N VAL A 25 2.84 -7.05 -10.18
CA VAL A 25 3.14 -6.49 -8.85
C VAL A 25 1.90 -6.42 -7.98
N LEU A 26 0.76 -6.03 -8.55
CA LEU A 26 -0.53 -6.03 -7.85
C LEU A 26 -0.95 -7.43 -7.41
N ALA A 27 -0.83 -8.43 -8.28
CA ALA A 27 -1.15 -9.82 -7.94
C ALA A 27 -0.25 -10.33 -6.80
N GLY A 28 1.04 -9.98 -6.80
CA GLY A 28 1.95 -10.28 -5.69
C GLY A 28 1.49 -9.68 -4.36
N ILE A 29 1.08 -8.40 -4.38
CA ILE A 29 0.50 -7.73 -3.20
C ILE A 29 -0.78 -8.43 -2.72
N GLU A 30 -1.67 -8.80 -3.64
CA GLU A 30 -2.92 -9.49 -3.28
C GLU A 30 -2.69 -10.84 -2.62
N ASN A 31 -1.73 -11.62 -3.10
CA ASN A 31 -1.37 -12.92 -2.53
C ASN A 31 -0.86 -12.78 -1.10
N ILE A 32 -0.01 -11.77 -0.83
CA ILE A 32 0.50 -11.48 0.53
C ILE A 32 -0.64 -11.08 1.48
N LEU A 33 -1.64 -10.37 0.97
CA LEU A 33 -2.78 -9.94 1.77
C LEU A 33 -3.85 -11.02 1.92
N GLN A 34 -3.77 -12.11 1.15
CA GLN A 34 -4.77 -13.17 1.16
C GLN A 34 -4.94 -13.87 2.53
N PRO A 35 -3.88 -14.30 3.22
CA PRO A 35 -4.01 -15.03 4.48
C PRO A 35 -4.37 -14.17 5.70
N VAL A 36 -4.52 -12.84 5.55
CA VAL A 36 -4.76 -11.94 6.68
C VAL A 36 -6.17 -12.13 7.25
N THR A 37 -6.25 -12.60 8.51
CA THR A 37 -7.49 -12.74 9.28
C THR A 37 -7.53 -11.78 10.47
N ARG A 38 -8.71 -11.65 11.08
CA ARG A 38 -8.91 -10.80 12.27
C ARG A 38 -8.15 -11.37 13.47
N GLU A 39 -8.23 -12.67 13.70
CA GLU A 39 -7.57 -13.36 14.81
C GLU A 39 -6.06 -13.17 14.76
N TYR A 40 -5.50 -13.22 13.55
CA TYR A 40 -4.08 -12.98 13.32
C TYR A 40 -3.66 -11.58 13.72
N VAL A 41 -4.44 -10.57 13.32
CA VAL A 41 -4.19 -9.16 13.65
C VAL A 41 -4.36 -8.88 15.15
N GLU A 42 -5.35 -9.50 15.78
CA GLU A 42 -5.58 -9.40 17.23
C GLU A 42 -4.47 -10.07 18.05
N GLY A 43 -3.93 -11.20 17.58
CA GLY A 43 -2.72 -11.81 18.15
C GLY A 43 -1.54 -10.84 18.16
N CYS A 44 -1.25 -10.24 17.01
CA CYS A 44 -0.17 -9.26 16.87
C CYS A 44 -0.37 -8.03 17.77
N ARG A 45 -1.60 -7.53 17.86
CA ARG A 45 -1.96 -6.41 18.75
C ARG A 45 -1.65 -6.71 20.21
N ARG A 46 -1.98 -7.93 20.69
CA ARG A 46 -1.74 -8.34 22.09
C ARG A 46 -0.26 -8.48 22.41
N GLU A 47 0.50 -9.01 21.46
CA GLU A 47 1.95 -9.24 21.62
C GLU A 47 2.78 -7.97 21.36
N GLY A 48 2.19 -6.93 20.78
CA GLY A 48 2.91 -5.69 20.46
C GLY A 48 3.93 -5.84 19.34
N ILE A 49 3.72 -6.82 18.45
CA ILE A 49 4.59 -7.14 17.32
C ILE A 49 4.09 -6.48 16.02
N PRO A 50 4.97 -6.22 15.03
CA PRO A 50 4.52 -5.69 13.75
C PRO A 50 3.58 -6.69 13.08
N PHE A 51 2.60 -6.18 12.34
CA PHE A 51 1.76 -7.04 11.50
C PHE A 51 2.63 -7.76 10.46
N PRO A 52 2.74 -9.10 10.47
CA PRO A 52 3.74 -9.75 9.63
C PRO A 52 3.43 -9.67 8.13
N HIS A 53 2.17 -9.48 7.75
CA HIS A 53 1.82 -9.16 6.36
C HIS A 53 2.40 -7.81 5.89
N ILE A 54 2.61 -6.85 6.79
CA ILE A 54 3.29 -5.59 6.46
C ILE A 54 4.79 -5.86 6.26
N VAL A 55 5.40 -6.72 7.08
CA VAL A 55 6.82 -7.13 6.91
C VAL A 55 7.01 -7.86 5.59
N GLU A 56 6.08 -8.73 5.22
CA GLU A 56 6.09 -9.46 3.94
C GLU A 56 5.88 -8.52 2.75
N LEU A 57 4.95 -7.56 2.85
CA LEU A 57 4.78 -6.51 1.84
C LEU A 57 6.05 -5.68 1.66
N LEU A 58 6.70 -5.26 2.74
CA LEU A 58 7.95 -4.49 2.66
C LEU A 58 9.09 -5.35 2.08
N SER A 59 9.10 -6.66 2.35
CA SER A 59 10.05 -7.59 1.75
C SER A 59 9.83 -7.71 0.24
N TYR A 60 8.57 -7.77 -0.19
CA TYR A 60 8.20 -7.77 -1.60
C TYR A 60 8.56 -6.45 -2.28
N VAL A 61 8.30 -5.31 -1.63
CA VAL A 61 8.68 -3.98 -2.13
C VAL A 61 10.20 -3.87 -2.27
N GLN A 62 10.97 -4.34 -1.29
CA GLN A 62 12.43 -4.34 -1.36
C GLN A 62 12.97 -5.23 -2.48
N ALA A 63 12.42 -6.44 -2.65
CA ALA A 63 12.78 -7.35 -3.74
C ALA A 63 12.50 -6.74 -5.13
N ASN A 64 11.48 -5.89 -5.22
CA ASN A 64 11.06 -5.22 -6.45
C ASN A 64 11.38 -3.71 -6.44
N ALA A 65 12.37 -3.27 -5.65
CA ALA A 65 12.60 -1.84 -5.38
C ALA A 65 12.84 -1.01 -6.64
N GLY A 66 13.49 -1.58 -7.66
CA GLY A 66 13.71 -0.91 -8.95
C GLY A 66 12.40 -0.46 -9.62
N PHE A 67 11.38 -1.31 -9.62
CA PHE A 67 10.05 -0.99 -10.14
C PHE A 67 9.40 0.11 -9.29
N PHE A 68 9.37 -0.05 -7.98
CA PHE A 68 8.72 0.93 -7.09
C PHE A 68 9.39 2.31 -7.12
N ILE A 69 10.72 2.37 -7.17
CA ILE A 69 11.49 3.62 -7.32
C ILE A 69 11.18 4.29 -8.67
N LEU A 70 11.09 3.51 -9.75
CA LEU A 70 10.72 4.03 -11.07
C LEU A 70 9.30 4.63 -11.02
N MET A 71 8.35 3.91 -10.43
CA MET A 71 6.97 4.35 -10.30
C MET A 71 6.84 5.63 -9.46
N VAL A 72 7.56 5.71 -8.33
CA VAL A 72 7.63 6.91 -7.49
C VAL A 72 8.17 8.12 -8.25
N ARG A 73 9.25 7.93 -9.03
CA ARG A 73 9.97 9.05 -9.67
C ARG A 73 9.30 9.56 -10.93
N TYR A 74 8.68 8.68 -11.70
CA TYR A 74 8.25 8.99 -13.07
C TYR A 74 6.75 8.88 -13.29
N ASN A 75 5.97 8.32 -12.35
CA ASN A 75 4.55 8.07 -12.54
C ASN A 75 3.69 8.81 -11.50
N THR A 76 3.63 10.14 -11.63
CA THR A 76 2.93 11.06 -10.72
C THR A 76 1.40 11.08 -10.86
N ASP A 77 0.82 10.49 -11.91
CA ASP A 77 -0.63 10.52 -12.20
C ASP A 77 -1.35 9.19 -11.81
N SER A 78 -1.03 8.75 -10.58
CA SER A 78 -1.00 7.40 -10.01
C SER A 78 -2.24 6.48 -10.08
N SER A 79 -2.67 6.04 -11.26
CA SER A 79 -3.64 4.93 -11.38
C SER A 79 -3.17 3.67 -10.61
N PHE A 80 -1.88 3.33 -10.68
CA PHE A 80 -1.29 2.20 -9.97
C PHE A 80 -1.39 2.32 -8.44
N PHE A 81 -0.85 3.40 -7.84
CA PHE A 81 -0.89 3.54 -6.36
C PHE A 81 -2.33 3.68 -5.85
N LYS A 82 -3.25 4.24 -6.63
CA LYS A 82 -4.69 4.23 -6.31
C LYS A 82 -5.26 2.81 -6.31
N ARG A 83 -4.89 1.95 -7.28
CA ARG A 83 -5.27 0.53 -7.32
C ARG A 83 -4.71 -0.22 -6.11
N VAL A 84 -3.42 -0.08 -5.83
CA VAL A 84 -2.76 -0.68 -4.65
C VAL A 84 -3.48 -0.26 -3.36
N GLY A 85 -3.71 1.04 -3.18
CA GLY A 85 -4.42 1.57 -2.02
C GLY A 85 -5.85 1.05 -1.89
N ALA A 86 -6.57 0.90 -3.00
CA ALA A 86 -7.90 0.33 -3.01
C ALA A 86 -7.90 -1.15 -2.58
N HIS A 87 -6.98 -1.97 -3.09
CA HIS A 87 -6.87 -3.38 -2.70
C HIS A 87 -6.50 -3.55 -1.23
N ILE A 88 -5.51 -2.81 -0.75
CA ILE A 88 -5.12 -2.77 0.67
C ILE A 88 -6.32 -2.42 1.54
N TYR A 89 -7.06 -1.36 1.18
CA TYR A 89 -8.26 -0.97 1.91
C TYR A 89 -9.34 -2.05 1.90
N HIS A 90 -9.71 -2.58 0.74
CA HIS A 90 -10.77 -3.58 0.64
C HIS A 90 -10.46 -4.85 1.43
N ARG A 91 -9.19 -5.28 1.44
CA ARG A 91 -8.78 -6.51 2.12
C ARG A 91 -8.54 -6.32 3.61
N ILE A 92 -7.76 -5.29 3.97
CA ILE A 92 -7.25 -5.13 5.34
C ILE A 92 -8.24 -4.33 6.19
N PHE A 93 -8.79 -3.22 5.68
CA PHE A 93 -9.64 -2.35 6.49
C PHE A 93 -10.93 -3.05 6.95
N GLN A 94 -11.51 -3.86 6.07
CA GLN A 94 -12.72 -4.61 6.40
C GLN A 94 -12.50 -5.66 7.50
N VAL A 95 -11.30 -6.24 7.56
CA VAL A 95 -10.91 -7.26 8.53
C VAL A 95 -10.47 -6.63 9.87
N ILE A 96 -9.67 -5.56 9.80
CA ILE A 96 -9.05 -4.92 10.96
C ILE A 96 -9.99 -3.91 11.64
N PHE A 97 -10.84 -3.20 10.88
CA PHE A 97 -11.66 -2.10 11.39
C PHE A 97 -13.15 -2.19 10.98
N PRO A 98 -13.85 -3.30 11.26
CA PRO A 98 -15.26 -3.42 10.88
C PRO A 98 -16.17 -2.40 11.58
N GLU A 99 -15.80 -1.92 12.77
CA GLU A 99 -16.50 -0.84 13.48
C GLU A 99 -16.53 0.50 12.72
N LEU A 100 -15.58 0.74 11.81
CA LEU A 100 -15.54 1.98 11.00
C LEU A 100 -16.53 1.94 9.81
N LYS A 101 -17.31 0.86 9.63
CA LYS A 101 -18.36 0.76 8.60
C LYS A 101 -19.55 1.69 8.82
N SER A 102 -19.78 2.21 10.04
CA SER A 102 -21.07 2.82 10.42
C SER A 102 -21.24 4.32 10.13
N LYS A 103 -20.22 5.04 9.63
CA LYS A 103 -20.34 6.47 9.28
C LYS A 103 -19.84 6.75 7.85
N ALA A 104 -20.78 6.94 6.92
CA ALA A 104 -20.53 7.01 5.47
C ALA A 104 -19.48 8.08 5.04
N LEU A 105 -19.53 9.30 5.61
CA LEU A 105 -18.54 10.36 5.35
C LEU A 105 -17.14 10.01 5.89
N PHE A 106 -17.09 9.24 6.96
CA PHE A 106 -15.85 8.82 7.61
C PHE A 106 -15.12 7.75 6.81
N SER A 107 -15.85 6.89 6.10
CA SER A 107 -15.28 5.76 5.36
C SER A 107 -14.40 6.18 4.17
N GLY A 108 -14.85 7.14 3.36
CA GLY A 108 -14.14 7.60 2.16
C GLY A 108 -12.90 8.44 2.47
N CYS A 109 -13.02 9.38 3.43
CA CYS A 109 -11.88 10.17 3.88
C CYS A 109 -10.85 9.32 4.63
N ALA A 110 -11.27 8.41 5.50
CA ALA A 110 -10.36 7.50 6.19
C ALA A 110 -9.64 6.56 5.22
N LYS A 111 -10.33 6.06 4.19
CA LYS A 111 -9.71 5.30 3.08
C LYS A 111 -8.60 6.10 2.43
N ASN A 112 -8.91 7.30 1.95
CA ASN A 112 -7.94 8.13 1.23
C ASN A 112 -6.75 8.51 2.13
N MET A 113 -7.00 8.85 3.39
CA MET A 113 -5.97 9.14 4.37
C MET A 113 -5.06 7.94 4.61
N MET A 114 -5.62 6.75 4.81
CA MET A 114 -4.84 5.53 5.06
C MET A 114 -3.95 5.19 3.86
N VAL A 115 -4.50 5.26 2.65
CA VAL A 115 -3.74 5.05 1.41
C VAL A 115 -2.63 6.07 1.27
N ALA A 116 -2.91 7.34 1.56
CA ALA A 116 -1.91 8.40 1.49
C ALA A 116 -0.79 8.20 2.52
N VAL A 117 -1.12 7.86 3.78
CA VAL A 117 -0.14 7.62 4.85
C VAL A 117 0.76 6.43 4.52
N VAL A 118 0.16 5.27 4.17
CA VAL A 118 0.91 4.07 3.81
C VAL A 118 1.81 4.34 2.59
N GLY A 119 1.25 4.96 1.55
CA GLY A 119 2.01 5.34 0.36
C GLY A 119 3.19 6.28 0.68
N SER A 120 2.96 7.25 1.56
CA SER A 120 4.00 8.23 1.96
C SER A 120 5.13 7.58 2.74
N ILE A 121 4.83 6.66 3.66
CA ILE A 121 5.85 5.93 4.44
C ILE A 121 6.71 5.07 3.51
N VAL A 122 6.08 4.26 2.65
CA VAL A 122 6.80 3.39 1.71
C VAL A 122 7.63 4.22 0.72
N ASN A 123 7.08 5.32 0.22
CA ASN A 123 7.79 6.25 -0.64
C ASN A 123 9.03 6.85 0.04
N GLN A 124 8.88 7.34 1.27
CA GLN A 124 9.99 7.89 2.05
C GLN A 124 11.08 6.83 2.27
N TRP A 125 10.68 5.62 2.68
CA TRP A 125 11.62 4.51 2.90
C TRP A 125 12.39 4.14 1.63
N LEU A 126 11.71 4.04 0.48
CA LEU A 126 12.33 3.78 -0.82
C LEU A 126 13.30 4.90 -1.25
N THR A 127 12.89 6.16 -1.11
CA THR A 127 13.69 7.32 -1.53
C THR A 127 14.89 7.58 -0.61
N ALA A 128 14.80 7.18 0.66
CA ALA A 128 15.91 7.20 1.61
C ALA A 128 16.91 6.04 1.41
N GLY A 129 16.64 5.11 0.48
CA GLY A 129 17.51 3.96 0.23
C GLY A 129 17.26 2.77 1.17
N MET A 130 16.09 2.69 1.79
CA MET A 130 15.67 1.61 2.69
C MET A 130 16.65 1.40 3.86
N GLN A 131 17.04 2.49 4.52
CA GLN A 131 18.04 2.47 5.61
C GLN A 131 17.50 1.77 6.86
N GLU A 132 16.25 2.03 7.21
CA GLU A 132 15.55 1.34 8.30
C GLU A 132 15.19 -0.09 7.89
N SER A 133 15.19 -1.00 8.85
CA SER A 133 14.73 -2.37 8.63
C SER A 133 13.25 -2.44 8.30
N LYS A 134 12.84 -3.50 7.61
CA LYS A 134 11.44 -3.73 7.25
C LYS A 134 10.58 -3.89 8.51
N GLU A 135 11.14 -4.47 9.55
CA GLU A 135 10.51 -4.70 10.84
C GLU A 135 10.24 -3.37 11.57
N GLU A 136 11.19 -2.42 11.53
CA GLU A 136 11.01 -1.08 12.11
C GLU A 136 9.92 -0.29 11.38
N ILE A 137 9.95 -0.29 10.04
CA ILE A 137 8.91 0.37 9.23
C ILE A 137 7.55 -0.30 9.42
N ALA A 138 7.50 -1.64 9.46
CA ALA A 138 6.26 -2.37 9.71
C ALA A 138 5.69 -2.06 11.11
N MET A 139 6.56 -1.92 12.11
CA MET A 139 6.15 -1.56 13.47
C MET A 139 5.55 -0.15 13.50
N LEU A 140 6.19 0.83 12.83
CA LEU A 140 5.65 2.18 12.70
C LEU A 140 4.25 2.17 12.08
N MET A 141 4.10 1.49 10.94
CA MET A 141 2.81 1.37 10.24
C MET A 141 1.75 0.68 11.10
N THR A 142 2.13 -0.37 11.83
CA THR A 142 1.24 -1.10 12.75
C THR A 142 0.72 -0.19 13.87
N ARG A 143 1.62 0.57 14.52
CA ARG A 143 1.24 1.50 15.60
C ARG A 143 0.30 2.60 15.12
N MET A 144 0.55 3.15 13.93
CA MET A 144 -0.34 4.15 13.32
C MET A 144 -1.72 3.58 13.00
N ALA A 145 -1.79 2.37 12.44
CA ALA A 145 -3.05 1.71 12.15
C ALA A 145 -3.86 1.45 13.43
N LEU A 146 -3.22 1.00 14.50
CA LEU A 146 -3.88 0.73 15.79
C LEU A 146 -4.37 2.00 16.51
N ALA A 147 -3.70 3.13 16.32
CA ALA A 147 -4.09 4.42 16.92
C ALA A 147 -5.30 5.08 16.22
N LEU A 148 -5.54 4.74 14.95
CA LEU A 148 -6.57 5.37 14.10
C LEU A 148 -7.99 5.30 14.72
N PRO A 149 -8.50 4.13 15.17
CA PRO A 149 -9.84 4.02 15.74
C PRO A 149 -9.99 4.76 17.07
N ALA A 150 -8.94 4.77 17.90
CA ALA A 150 -8.96 5.46 19.19
C ALA A 150 -9.10 6.98 19.01
N GLY A 151 -8.41 7.56 18.02
CA GLY A 151 -8.55 8.97 17.68
C GLY A 151 -9.96 9.35 17.20
N PHE A 152 -10.60 8.47 16.42
CA PHE A 152 -11.97 8.72 15.94
C PHE A 152 -13.06 8.50 16.98
N GLN A 153 -12.79 7.72 18.04
CA GLN A 153 -13.68 7.58 19.19
C GLN A 153 -13.51 8.72 20.20
N ALA A 154 -12.29 9.26 20.36
CA ALA A 154 -12.00 10.34 21.30
C ALA A 154 -12.54 11.72 20.87
N GLY A 155 -12.71 11.97 19.56
CA GLY A 155 -13.24 13.23 19.04
C GLY A 155 -14.77 13.40 19.12
N VAL A 156 -15.47 12.54 19.87
CA VAL A 156 -16.95 12.54 20.01
C VAL A 156 -17.37 12.75 21.47
N GLN A 157 -16.47 13.24 22.34
CA GLN A 157 -16.82 13.71 23.68
C GLN A 157 -16.74 15.23 23.78
#